data_AF-A0A848T6U2-F1
#
_entry.id   AF-A0A848T6U2-F1
#
_cell.length_a   1.000
_cell.length_b   1.000
_cell.length_c   1.000
_cell.angle_alpha   90.00
_cell.angle_beta   90.00
_cell.angle_gamma   90.00
#
_symmetry.space_group_name_H-M   'P 1'
#
loop_
_entity.id
_entity.type
_entity.pdbx_description
1 polymer ?
#
loop_
_entity_poly.entity_id
_entity_poly.type
_entity_poly.pdbx_seq_one_letter_code
_entity_poly.pdbx_strand_id
1 'polypeptide(L)'
;TARIAILKSSQPASRIANALEAGRVTPLTPAPDIDTGLIESCTNIVALAGAEQIARALDTGADIVIAGRTTDTAIIAALPIQRGVDAGVAWHAAKIGECGALCATNPQSGVLQLDFERDSCLITPLADGARATPHTVSAHMLYENSDPFRLYEPGGYLDVTEANYAAEGDGAVRIRGAAWHETTPYTVKLEGARIAGYQTILLALLRDPRYVAAADLWARDIETRCRDKALARTDAGPDDFDIEIRLIGQDATLGDLETAAPGATEIGALGIVTATSQPLAAEVAKLLNPYLLHHPLTVEEEQPTFAFPFSPAEIDRGAVYEFCLNHVLALDDPMDAFTLEVMDA
;
A
#
# COMPACT_ATOMS: atom_id res chain seq x y z
N THR A 1 30.65 20.09 -0.21
CA THR A 1 29.43 20.10 0.60
C THR A 1 28.28 19.92 -0.36
N ALA A 2 27.41 18.94 -0.10
CA ALA A 2 26.23 18.70 -0.91
C ALA A 2 25.06 19.46 -0.29
N ARG A 3 24.31 20.22 -1.09
CA ARG A 3 23.08 20.86 -0.63
C ARG A 3 21.92 19.87 -0.68
N ILE A 4 21.21 19.72 0.43
CA ILE A 4 20.07 18.81 0.57
C ILE A 4 18.80 19.62 0.79
N ALA A 5 17.76 19.35 0.00
CA ALA A 5 16.42 19.87 0.22
C ALA A 5 15.48 18.75 0.69
N ILE A 6 14.78 18.95 1.80
CA ILE A 6 13.80 18.02 2.37
C ILE A 6 12.40 18.58 2.15
N LEU A 7 11.61 17.92 1.30
CA LEU A 7 10.22 18.26 1.02
C LEU A 7 9.30 17.42 1.91
N LYS A 8 8.72 18.04 2.93
CA LYS A 8 7.82 17.37 3.89
C LYS A 8 6.38 17.40 3.41
N SER A 9 5.69 16.26 3.56
CA SER A 9 4.33 16.06 3.07
C SER A 9 3.31 15.69 4.15
N SER A 10 3.73 15.57 5.42
CA SER A 10 2.85 15.26 6.54
C SER A 10 1.86 16.39 6.81
N GLN A 11 0.61 16.03 7.08
CA GLN A 11 -0.49 16.95 7.30
C GLN A 11 -0.97 16.86 8.75
N PRO A 12 -1.11 18.00 9.46
CA PRO A 12 -1.83 18.02 10.73
C PRO A 12 -3.28 17.60 10.53
N ALA A 13 -3.78 16.68 11.37
CA ALA A 13 -5.16 16.21 11.29
C ALA A 13 -6.18 17.36 11.37
N SER A 14 -5.96 18.33 12.26
CA SER A 14 -6.82 19.53 12.38
C SER A 14 -6.91 20.34 11.10
N ARG A 15 -5.83 20.41 10.29
CA ARG A 15 -5.85 21.09 8.99
C ARG A 15 -6.76 20.37 8.01
N ILE A 16 -6.69 19.04 7.98
CA ILE A 16 -7.49 18.21 7.08
C ILE A 16 -8.96 18.17 7.51
N ALA A 17 -9.24 18.14 8.82
CA ALA A 17 -10.59 18.27 9.36
C ALA A 17 -11.24 19.61 8.96
N ASN A 18 -10.54 20.73 9.15
CA ASN A 18 -11.02 22.04 8.70
C ASN A 18 -11.24 22.09 7.19
N ALA A 19 -10.37 21.45 6.40
CA ALA A 19 -10.52 21.38 4.95
C ALA A 19 -11.72 20.54 4.52
N LEU A 20 -12.03 19.45 5.24
CA LEU A 20 -13.22 18.63 5.03
C LEU A 20 -14.48 19.46 5.30
N GLU A 21 -14.55 20.15 6.44
CA GLU A 21 -15.69 21.04 6.80
C GLU A 21 -15.89 22.17 5.78
N ALA A 22 -14.78 22.68 5.21
CA ALA A 22 -14.81 23.69 4.15
C ALA A 22 -15.14 23.13 2.75
N GLY A 23 -15.39 21.81 2.62
CA GLY A 23 -15.70 21.17 1.34
C GLY A 23 -14.51 21.09 0.36
N ARG A 24 -13.27 21.19 0.85
CA ARG A 24 -12.03 21.11 0.04
C ARG A 24 -11.46 19.70 -0.08
N VAL A 25 -12.01 18.74 0.66
CA VAL A 25 -11.62 17.32 0.59
C VAL A 25 -12.73 16.56 -0.14
N THR A 26 -12.38 15.84 -1.21
CA THR A 26 -13.33 15.07 -2.01
C THR A 26 -12.87 13.63 -2.22
N PRO A 27 -13.79 12.65 -2.32
CA PRO A 27 -13.43 11.24 -2.42
C PRO A 27 -12.88 10.86 -3.81
N LEU A 28 -11.89 9.96 -3.84
CA LEU A 28 -11.50 9.22 -5.04
C LEU A 28 -12.10 7.82 -4.98
N THR A 29 -12.87 7.38 -5.98
CA THR A 29 -13.42 6.02 -5.98
C THR A 29 -12.30 4.97 -5.84
N PRO A 30 -12.41 3.97 -4.93
CA PRO A 30 -13.51 3.68 -4.01
C PRO A 30 -13.25 4.15 -2.56
N ALA A 31 -13.20 5.46 -2.31
CA ALA A 31 -12.95 6.02 -0.99
C ALA A 31 -13.99 5.58 0.06
N PRO A 32 -13.58 5.31 1.31
CA PRO A 32 -14.51 5.17 2.42
C PRO A 32 -15.13 6.52 2.79
N ASP A 33 -16.28 6.48 3.46
CA ASP A 33 -16.83 7.67 4.10
C ASP A 33 -15.92 8.15 5.25
N ILE A 34 -15.77 9.46 5.37
CA ILE A 34 -14.91 10.08 6.39
C ILE A 34 -15.65 11.20 7.13
N ASP A 35 -15.27 11.38 8.40
CA ASP A 35 -15.67 12.51 9.23
C ASP A 35 -14.45 13.10 9.98
N THR A 36 -14.67 14.19 10.70
CA THR A 36 -13.63 14.86 11.49
C THR A 36 -13.02 13.92 12.54
N GLY A 37 -13.84 13.09 13.20
CA GLY A 37 -13.36 12.16 14.22
C GLY A 37 -12.41 11.10 13.65
N LEU A 38 -12.71 10.56 12.46
CA LEU A 38 -11.84 9.64 11.75
C LEU A 38 -10.53 10.32 11.36
N ILE A 39 -10.57 11.55 10.82
CA ILE A 39 -9.36 12.30 10.46
C ILE A 39 -8.47 12.53 11.69
N GLU A 40 -9.06 12.91 12.82
CA GLU A 40 -8.34 13.12 14.08
C GLU A 40 -7.76 11.83 14.67
N SER A 41 -8.37 10.69 14.38
CA SER A 41 -7.86 9.37 14.79
C SER A 41 -6.66 8.88 13.95
N CYS A 42 -6.35 9.53 12.82
CA CYS A 42 -5.22 9.16 11.99
C CYS A 42 -3.89 9.34 12.74
N THR A 43 -3.05 8.31 12.72
CA THR A 43 -1.69 8.41 13.27
C THR A 43 -0.76 9.21 12.37
N ASN A 44 -1.03 9.21 11.07
CA ASN A 44 -0.32 10.04 10.09
C ASN A 44 -1.22 10.28 8.88
N ILE A 45 -1.12 11.49 8.32
CA ILE A 45 -1.76 11.88 7.07
C ILE A 45 -0.69 12.50 6.19
N VAL A 46 -0.65 12.14 4.92
CA VAL A 46 0.28 12.69 3.94
C VAL A 46 -0.46 13.19 2.71
N ALA A 47 0.03 14.29 2.14
CA ALA A 47 -0.33 14.73 0.80
C ALA A 47 0.69 14.18 -0.21
N LEU A 48 0.24 13.74 -1.39
CA LEU A 48 1.13 13.29 -2.46
C LEU A 48 1.63 14.51 -3.23
N ALA A 49 2.94 14.77 -3.15
CA ALA A 49 3.61 15.77 -3.98
C ALA A 49 3.56 15.40 -5.46
N GLY A 50 3.42 16.41 -6.31
CA GLY A 50 3.54 16.36 -7.76
C GLY A 50 4.82 17.03 -8.27
N ALA A 51 4.86 17.30 -9.57
CA ALA A 51 6.04 17.83 -10.25
C ALA A 51 6.41 19.24 -9.74
N GLU A 52 5.43 20.06 -9.41
CA GLU A 52 5.61 21.43 -8.94
C GLU A 52 6.39 21.47 -7.63
N GLN A 53 6.03 20.63 -6.65
CA GLN A 53 6.70 20.60 -5.34
C GLN A 53 8.15 20.11 -5.47
N ILE A 54 8.39 19.12 -6.33
CA ILE A 54 9.75 18.64 -6.64
C ILE A 54 10.55 19.73 -7.35
N ALA A 55 9.95 20.44 -8.31
CA ALA A 55 10.60 21.58 -8.99
C ALA A 55 10.98 22.68 -7.99
N ARG A 56 10.12 22.99 -7.00
CA ARG A 56 10.44 23.94 -5.91
C ARG A 56 11.61 23.46 -5.05
N ALA A 57 11.75 22.16 -4.83
CA ALA A 57 12.93 21.60 -4.15
C ALA A 57 14.19 21.76 -5.00
N LEU A 58 14.13 21.47 -6.30
CA LEU A 58 15.24 21.64 -7.25
C LEU A 58 15.68 23.11 -7.38
N ASP A 59 14.74 24.06 -7.37
CA ASP A 59 14.99 25.51 -7.43
C ASP A 59 15.90 26.03 -6.30
N THR A 60 16.04 25.28 -5.19
CA THR A 60 16.95 25.65 -4.09
C THR A 60 18.44 25.45 -4.43
N GLY A 61 18.71 24.88 -5.61
CA GLY A 61 20.05 24.45 -6.01
C GLY A 61 20.53 23.23 -5.22
N ALA A 62 19.60 22.41 -4.72
CA ALA A 62 19.93 21.18 -4.03
C ALA A 62 20.57 20.16 -4.99
N ASP A 63 21.65 19.54 -4.52
CA ASP A 63 22.26 18.38 -5.17
C ASP A 63 21.45 17.10 -4.88
N ILE A 64 20.76 17.07 -3.74
CA ILE A 64 19.95 15.93 -3.28
C ILE A 64 18.59 16.45 -2.81
N VAL A 65 17.51 15.87 -3.34
CA VAL A 65 16.15 16.10 -2.86
C VAL A 65 15.68 14.86 -2.09
N ILE A 66 15.27 15.04 -0.84
CA ILE A 66 14.59 14.03 -0.04
C ILE A 66 13.11 14.43 0.01
N ALA A 67 12.29 13.80 -0.83
CA ALA A 67 10.85 14.00 -0.81
C ALA A 67 10.18 13.04 0.18
N GLY A 68 9.16 13.54 0.88
CA GLY A 68 8.21 12.70 1.60
C GLY A 68 7.34 11.90 0.63
N ARG A 69 6.03 11.84 0.88
CA ARG A 69 5.12 11.18 -0.05
C ARG A 69 4.98 12.00 -1.34
N THR A 70 5.30 11.39 -2.46
CA THR A 70 5.24 11.93 -3.82
C THR A 70 4.69 10.86 -4.76
N THR A 71 4.17 11.23 -5.92
CA THR A 71 3.98 10.27 -7.00
C THR A 71 5.32 9.91 -7.62
N ASP A 72 5.48 8.67 -8.06
CA ASP A 72 6.77 8.15 -8.54
C ASP A 72 7.14 8.83 -9.87
N THR A 73 6.14 9.03 -10.74
CA THR A 73 6.21 9.85 -11.95
C THR A 73 6.70 11.28 -11.69
N ALA A 74 6.25 11.97 -10.63
CA ALA A 74 6.63 13.35 -10.36
C ALA A 74 8.14 13.52 -10.16
N ILE A 75 8.80 12.52 -9.57
CA ILE A 75 10.26 12.51 -9.34
C ILE A 75 11.01 12.61 -10.68
N ILE A 76 10.49 11.95 -11.73
CA ILE A 76 11.09 11.92 -13.06
C ILE A 76 10.62 13.11 -13.90
N ALA A 77 9.34 13.47 -13.84
CA ALA A 77 8.73 14.49 -14.70
C ALA A 77 9.16 15.93 -14.34
N ALA A 78 9.41 16.22 -13.06
CA ALA A 78 9.64 17.58 -12.58
C ALA A 78 10.79 18.30 -13.28
N LEU A 79 11.96 17.66 -13.37
CA LEU A 79 13.15 18.30 -13.95
C LEU A 79 13.00 18.53 -15.48
N PRO A 80 12.56 17.55 -16.31
CA PRO A 80 12.25 17.78 -17.72
C PRO A 80 11.26 18.93 -17.94
N ILE A 81 10.16 18.98 -17.19
CA ILE A 81 9.16 20.06 -17.28
C ILE A 81 9.79 21.41 -16.98
N GLN A 82 10.55 21.52 -15.88
CA GLN A 82 11.27 22.73 -15.50
C GLN A 82 12.28 23.18 -16.57
N ARG A 83 12.82 22.24 -17.37
CA ARG A 83 13.75 22.49 -18.48
C ARG A 83 13.04 22.78 -19.81
N GLY A 84 11.71 22.83 -19.83
CA GLY A 84 10.92 23.20 -21.02
C GLY A 84 10.60 22.04 -21.96
N VAL A 85 10.65 20.80 -21.47
CA VAL A 85 10.04 19.64 -22.14
C VAL A 85 8.51 19.76 -22.03
N ASP A 86 7.80 19.36 -23.07
CA ASP A 86 6.34 19.27 -23.06
C ASP A 86 5.86 18.39 -21.88
N ALA A 87 4.88 18.88 -21.12
CA ALA A 87 4.42 18.21 -19.91
C ALA A 87 3.82 16.83 -20.21
N GLY A 88 3.08 16.66 -21.31
CA GLY A 88 2.51 15.38 -21.69
C GLY A 88 3.60 14.34 -21.98
N VAL A 89 4.65 14.75 -22.69
CA VAL A 89 5.83 13.90 -22.95
C VAL A 89 6.57 13.56 -21.65
N ALA A 90 6.78 14.55 -20.77
CA ALA A 90 7.48 14.37 -19.50
C ALA A 90 6.76 13.36 -18.60
N TRP A 91 5.45 13.55 -18.39
CA TRP A 91 4.63 12.65 -17.58
C TRP A 91 4.53 11.25 -18.20
N HIS A 92 4.42 11.13 -19.53
CA HIS A 92 4.35 9.83 -20.19
C HIS A 92 5.66 9.04 -20.03
N ALA A 93 6.81 9.68 -20.27
CA ALA A 93 8.10 9.03 -20.07
C ALA A 93 8.32 8.68 -18.58
N ALA A 94 7.88 9.55 -17.67
CA ALA A 94 7.94 9.30 -16.24
C ALA A 94 7.11 8.08 -15.85
N LYS A 95 5.87 7.97 -16.33
CA LYS A 95 5.04 6.78 -16.12
C LYS A 95 5.71 5.51 -16.64
N ILE A 96 6.36 5.58 -17.80
CA ILE A 96 7.07 4.42 -18.36
C ILE A 96 8.33 4.06 -17.55
N GLY A 97 9.01 5.05 -16.99
CA GLY A 97 10.30 4.90 -16.32
C GLY A 97 10.25 4.67 -14.81
N GLU A 98 9.13 4.97 -14.15
CA GLU A 98 9.01 4.92 -12.68
C GLU A 98 9.35 3.54 -12.10
N CYS A 99 9.04 2.49 -12.86
CA CYS A 99 9.21 1.10 -12.49
C CYS A 99 10.48 0.45 -13.09
N GLY A 100 11.44 1.27 -13.55
CA GLY A 100 12.65 0.80 -14.21
C GLY A 100 12.33 -0.04 -15.45
N ALA A 101 13.07 -1.13 -15.68
CA ALA A 101 12.98 -1.94 -16.91
C ALA A 101 11.67 -2.74 -17.09
N LEU A 102 10.65 -2.58 -16.25
CA LEU A 102 9.37 -3.29 -16.37
C LEU A 102 8.68 -3.08 -17.74
N CYS A 103 8.95 -1.98 -18.45
CA CYS A 103 8.45 -1.71 -19.80
C CYS A 103 9.30 -2.33 -20.95
N ALA A 104 10.30 -3.17 -20.63
CA ALA A 104 11.17 -3.84 -21.59
C ALA A 104 10.85 -5.33 -21.75
N THR A 105 11.44 -5.99 -22.75
CA THR A 105 11.32 -7.44 -23.00
C THR A 105 11.92 -8.31 -21.90
N ASN A 106 12.77 -7.74 -21.04
CA ASN A 106 13.27 -8.38 -19.83
C ASN A 106 12.93 -7.47 -18.62
N PRO A 107 11.73 -7.59 -18.04
CA PRO A 107 11.23 -6.68 -17.00
C PRO A 107 12.12 -6.58 -15.76
N GLN A 108 12.87 -7.64 -15.46
CA GLN A 108 13.74 -7.72 -14.28
C GLN A 108 15.18 -7.24 -14.54
N SER A 109 15.45 -6.68 -15.72
CA SER A 109 16.80 -6.29 -16.12
C SER A 109 17.32 -5.01 -15.46
N GLY A 110 16.50 -4.38 -14.62
CA GLY A 110 16.90 -3.25 -13.79
C GLY A 110 16.67 -1.90 -14.46
N VAL A 111 17.67 -1.39 -15.19
CA VAL A 111 17.80 0.05 -15.48
C VAL A 111 17.30 0.43 -16.87
N LEU A 112 16.61 1.57 -16.95
CA LEU A 112 16.27 2.29 -18.18
C LEU A 112 16.99 3.64 -18.22
N GLN A 113 17.26 4.11 -19.43
CA GLN A 113 17.62 5.48 -19.73
C GLN A 113 16.46 6.17 -20.47
N LEU A 114 16.18 7.42 -20.07
CA LEU A 114 15.19 8.30 -20.69
C LEU A 114 15.91 9.54 -21.25
N ASP A 115 15.91 9.68 -22.56
CA ASP A 115 16.49 10.83 -23.24
C ASP A 115 15.40 11.78 -23.73
N PHE A 116 15.22 12.89 -23.01
CA PHE A 116 14.18 13.87 -23.28
C PHE A 116 14.58 14.88 -24.36
N GLU A 117 13.68 15.10 -25.31
CA GLU A 117 13.64 16.24 -26.22
C GLU A 117 12.44 17.12 -25.88
N ARG A 118 12.27 18.26 -26.58
CA ARG A 118 11.14 19.17 -26.31
C ARG A 118 9.77 18.48 -26.44
N ASP A 119 9.60 17.63 -27.45
CA ASP A 119 8.33 17.01 -27.83
C ASP A 119 8.42 15.48 -27.98
N SER A 120 9.48 14.86 -27.45
CA SER A 120 9.65 13.40 -27.45
C SER A 120 10.55 12.91 -26.34
N CYS A 121 10.49 11.61 -26.08
CA CYS A 121 11.47 10.94 -25.22
C CYS A 121 11.88 9.60 -25.85
N LEU A 122 13.17 9.30 -25.87
CA LEU A 122 13.70 8.01 -26.26
C LEU A 122 13.93 7.15 -25.01
N ILE A 123 13.34 5.96 -25.00
CA ILE A 123 13.42 5.00 -23.90
C ILE A 123 14.33 3.85 -24.31
N THR A 124 15.42 3.68 -23.55
CA THR A 124 16.46 2.70 -23.86
C THR A 124 16.73 1.81 -22.65
N PRO A 125 16.42 0.50 -22.71
CA PRO A 125 16.89 -0.45 -21.70
C PRO A 125 18.40 -0.61 -21.78
N LEU A 126 19.06 -0.65 -20.62
CA LEU A 126 20.53 -0.67 -20.56
C LEU A 126 21.13 -2.08 -20.40
N ALA A 127 20.31 -3.10 -20.16
CA ALA A 127 20.79 -4.45 -19.95
C ALA A 127 21.00 -5.21 -21.27
N ASP A 128 22.03 -6.05 -21.32
CA ASP A 128 22.34 -6.86 -22.48
C ASP A 128 21.15 -7.74 -22.89
N GLY A 129 20.73 -7.61 -24.15
CA GLY A 129 19.61 -8.36 -24.72
C GLY A 129 18.21 -7.86 -24.30
N ALA A 130 18.10 -6.90 -23.38
CA ALA A 130 16.84 -6.23 -23.10
C ALA A 130 16.52 -5.22 -24.21
N ARG A 131 15.25 -5.15 -24.61
CA ARG A 131 14.78 -4.24 -25.66
C ARG A 131 13.47 -3.60 -25.23
N ALA A 132 13.29 -2.34 -25.57
CA ALA A 132 11.99 -1.70 -25.61
C ALA A 132 11.37 -2.00 -26.97
N THR A 133 10.07 -2.27 -26.98
CA THR A 133 9.28 -2.36 -28.21
C THR A 133 8.06 -1.46 -28.06
N PRO A 134 7.45 -0.99 -29.17
CA PRO A 134 6.23 -0.19 -29.08
C PRO A 134 5.18 -0.85 -28.18
N HIS A 135 5.04 -2.17 -28.27
CA HIS A 135 4.11 -2.94 -27.44
C HIS A 135 4.47 -2.92 -25.94
N THR A 136 5.72 -3.22 -25.57
CA THR A 136 6.10 -3.27 -24.15
C THR A 136 6.04 -1.90 -23.48
N VAL A 137 6.38 -0.84 -24.23
CA VAL A 137 6.29 0.54 -23.76
C VAL A 137 4.84 0.99 -23.63
N SER A 138 4.00 0.78 -24.64
CA SER A 138 2.59 1.18 -24.57
C SER A 138 1.81 0.37 -23.52
N ALA A 139 2.13 -0.92 -23.36
CA ALA A 139 1.47 -1.77 -22.37
C ALA A 139 1.73 -1.33 -20.93
N HIS A 140 2.78 -0.54 -20.68
CA HIS A 140 3.06 -0.04 -19.34
C HIS A 140 1.99 0.95 -18.82
N MET A 141 1.18 1.54 -19.71
CA MET A 141 0.03 2.34 -19.30
C MET A 141 -1.10 1.52 -18.65
N LEU A 142 -1.11 0.20 -18.81
CA LEU A 142 -2.02 -0.72 -18.11
C LEU A 142 -1.51 -1.09 -16.70
N TYR A 143 -0.23 -0.85 -16.42
CA TYR A 143 0.39 -1.26 -15.17
C TYR A 143 0.02 -0.29 -14.04
N GLU A 144 -0.60 -0.84 -12.98
CA GLU A 144 -1.03 -0.08 -11.78
C GLU A 144 -1.87 1.15 -12.11
N ASN A 145 -2.66 1.08 -13.18
CA ASN A 145 -3.48 2.17 -13.65
C ASN A 145 -4.89 1.69 -13.99
N SER A 146 -5.89 2.49 -13.63
CA SER A 146 -7.30 2.14 -13.81
C SER A 146 -7.80 2.41 -15.23
N ASP A 147 -7.17 3.32 -15.97
CA ASP A 147 -7.51 3.67 -17.34
C ASP A 147 -6.25 3.62 -18.23
N PRO A 148 -6.19 2.76 -19.26
CA PRO A 148 -5.00 2.65 -20.10
C PRO A 148 -4.65 3.91 -20.91
N PHE A 149 -5.56 4.87 -21.03
CA PHE A 149 -5.34 6.11 -21.79
C PHE A 149 -5.07 7.32 -20.90
N ARG A 150 -5.42 7.25 -19.61
CA ARG A 150 -5.34 8.40 -18.70
C ARG A 150 -4.68 8.04 -17.39
N LEU A 151 -3.79 8.91 -16.93
CA LEU A 151 -3.14 8.81 -15.63
C LEU A 151 -3.34 10.12 -14.88
N TYR A 152 -4.00 10.05 -13.74
CA TYR A 152 -4.22 11.20 -12.87
C TYR A 152 -3.02 11.41 -11.95
N GLU A 153 -2.60 12.65 -11.88
CA GLU A 153 -1.43 13.11 -11.11
C GLU A 153 -1.80 14.41 -10.38
N PRO A 154 -1.04 14.84 -9.37
CA PRO A 154 -1.31 16.12 -8.73
C PRO A 154 -1.38 17.25 -9.75
N GLY A 155 -2.47 18.04 -9.70
CA GLY A 155 -2.68 19.17 -10.60
C GLY A 155 -3.21 18.86 -12.00
N GLY A 156 -3.40 17.59 -12.37
CA GLY A 156 -3.93 17.29 -13.70
C GLY A 156 -4.01 15.81 -14.05
N TYR A 157 -4.00 15.54 -15.35
CA TYR A 157 -3.87 14.18 -15.86
C TYR A 157 -3.14 14.15 -17.20
N LEU A 158 -2.39 13.07 -17.38
CA LEU A 158 -1.79 12.66 -18.64
C LEU A 158 -2.85 11.97 -19.50
N ASP A 159 -2.94 12.32 -20.78
CA ASP A 159 -3.73 11.62 -21.80
C ASP A 159 -2.80 11.12 -22.93
N VAL A 160 -2.79 9.80 -23.14
CA VAL A 160 -1.95 9.13 -24.15
C VAL A 160 -2.76 8.64 -25.35
N THR A 161 -4.00 9.10 -25.54
CA THR A 161 -4.87 8.66 -26.65
C THR A 161 -4.22 8.89 -28.02
N GLU A 162 -3.52 10.02 -28.18
CA GLU A 162 -2.81 10.40 -29.41
C GLU A 162 -1.30 10.06 -29.36
N ALA A 163 -0.87 9.27 -28.35
CA ALA A 163 0.53 8.92 -28.21
C ALA A 163 0.97 7.94 -29.29
N ASN A 164 2.18 8.17 -29.82
CA ASN A 164 2.83 7.31 -30.80
C ASN A 164 4.10 6.70 -30.20
N TYR A 165 4.33 5.42 -30.53
CA TYR A 165 5.44 4.61 -30.08
C TYR A 165 6.22 4.11 -31.30
N ALA A 166 7.33 4.74 -31.61
CA ALA A 166 8.17 4.38 -32.75
C ALA A 166 9.39 3.58 -32.28
N ALA A 167 9.58 2.36 -32.82
CA ALA A 167 10.82 1.63 -32.60
C ALA A 167 11.99 2.34 -33.28
N GLU A 168 13.08 2.53 -32.55
CA GLU A 168 14.34 3.05 -33.09
C GLU A 168 15.44 1.98 -33.03
N GLY A 169 16.64 2.33 -33.50
CA GLY A 169 17.80 1.43 -33.46
C GLY A 169 18.09 0.91 -32.05
N ASP A 170 18.78 -0.23 -31.98
CA ASP A 170 19.30 -0.81 -30.73
C ASP A 170 18.26 -1.23 -29.69
N GLY A 171 17.00 -1.38 -30.10
CA GLY A 171 15.92 -1.79 -29.18
C GLY A 171 15.49 -0.65 -28.25
N ALA A 172 15.58 0.59 -28.71
CA ALA A 172 14.98 1.75 -28.06
C ALA A 172 13.61 2.07 -28.69
N VAL A 173 12.77 2.79 -27.94
CA VAL A 173 11.46 3.25 -28.43
C VAL A 173 11.33 4.73 -28.15
N ARG A 174 10.93 5.49 -29.16
CA ARG A 174 10.61 6.91 -29.01
C ARG A 174 9.11 7.09 -28.81
N ILE A 175 8.75 7.87 -27.79
CA ILE A 175 7.38 8.30 -27.53
C ILE A 175 7.16 9.76 -27.92
N ARG A 176 5.98 10.07 -28.47
CA ARG A 176 5.50 11.41 -28.87
C ARG A 176 3.98 11.50 -28.68
N GLY A 177 3.42 12.71 -28.70
CA GLY A 177 1.98 12.93 -28.87
C GLY A 177 1.11 12.79 -27.63
N ALA A 178 1.70 12.52 -26.46
CA ALA A 178 0.98 12.58 -25.19
C ALA A 178 0.62 14.04 -24.84
N ALA A 179 -0.52 14.24 -24.21
CA ALA A 179 -1.00 15.55 -23.77
C ALA A 179 -1.14 15.60 -22.25
N TRP A 180 -0.87 16.77 -21.67
CA TRP A 180 -1.15 17.06 -20.26
C TRP A 180 -2.35 18.00 -20.15
N HIS A 181 -3.25 17.67 -19.23
CA HIS A 181 -4.45 18.45 -18.95
C HIS A 181 -4.44 18.90 -17.50
N GLU A 182 -4.26 20.20 -17.29
CA GLU A 182 -4.34 20.81 -15.95
C GLU A 182 -5.78 20.78 -15.42
N THR A 183 -5.92 20.56 -14.12
CA THR A 183 -7.20 20.63 -13.41
C THR A 183 -7.25 21.82 -12.47
N THR A 184 -8.40 22.50 -12.44
CA THR A 184 -8.68 23.59 -11.48
C THR A 184 -9.89 23.21 -10.63
N PRO A 185 -9.77 23.23 -9.28
CA PRO A 185 -8.60 23.60 -8.50
C PRO A 185 -7.44 22.59 -8.61
N TYR A 186 -6.22 23.01 -8.25
CA TYR A 186 -5.09 22.09 -8.11
C TYR A 186 -5.37 21.13 -6.96
N THR A 187 -5.23 19.83 -7.18
CA THR A 187 -5.53 18.83 -6.15
C THR A 187 -4.35 17.90 -5.91
N VAL A 188 -4.17 17.49 -4.65
CA VAL A 188 -3.23 16.45 -4.23
C VAL A 188 -3.98 15.30 -3.57
N LYS A 189 -3.53 14.06 -3.78
CA LYS A 189 -4.09 12.91 -3.06
C LYS A 189 -3.70 12.97 -1.58
N LEU A 190 -4.64 12.66 -0.70
CA LEU A 190 -4.44 12.41 0.71
C LEU A 190 -4.44 10.91 0.96
N GLU A 191 -3.40 10.44 1.66
CA GLU A 191 -3.33 9.09 2.22
C GLU A 191 -3.20 9.21 3.74
N GLY A 192 -3.92 8.37 4.45
CA GLY A 192 -3.99 8.40 5.90
C GLY A 192 -4.18 7.01 6.46
N ALA A 193 -3.57 6.76 7.61
CA ALA A 193 -3.70 5.51 8.34
C ALA A 193 -4.05 5.78 9.80
N ARG A 194 -4.90 4.94 10.35
CA ARG A 194 -5.25 4.93 11.77
C ARG A 194 -5.05 3.54 12.38
N ILE A 195 -4.95 3.50 13.70
CA ILE A 195 -4.89 2.23 14.43
C ILE A 195 -6.25 1.56 14.34
N ALA A 196 -6.29 0.34 13.81
CA ALA A 196 -7.48 -0.52 13.73
C ALA A 196 -7.57 -1.51 14.91
N GLY A 197 -6.56 -1.53 15.78
CA GLY A 197 -6.48 -2.40 16.94
C GLY A 197 -5.06 -2.83 17.24
N TYR A 198 -4.92 -3.81 18.10
CA TYR A 198 -3.64 -4.42 18.49
C TYR A 198 -3.76 -5.93 18.37
N GLN A 199 -2.69 -6.58 17.90
CA GLN A 199 -2.71 -8.01 17.65
C GLN A 199 -1.70 -8.80 18.48
N THR A 200 -2.13 -9.98 18.92
CA THR A 200 -1.27 -11.05 19.43
C THR A 200 -1.63 -12.33 18.68
N ILE A 201 -0.62 -13.05 18.20
CA ILE A 201 -0.81 -14.28 17.42
C ILE A 201 -0.23 -15.50 18.14
N LEU A 202 -0.78 -16.68 17.82
CA LEU A 202 -0.25 -17.98 18.20
C LEU A 202 -0.32 -18.90 16.98
N LEU A 203 0.60 -19.85 16.86
CA LEU A 203 0.59 -20.82 15.77
C LEU A 203 0.68 -22.24 16.34
N ALA A 204 -0.36 -23.06 16.17
CA ALA A 204 -0.33 -24.49 16.47
C ALA A 204 -0.21 -25.31 15.19
N LEU A 205 0.45 -26.47 15.26
CA LEU A 205 0.54 -27.42 14.15
C LEU A 205 -0.32 -28.65 14.45
N LEU A 206 -1.27 -28.92 13.56
CA LEU A 206 -2.16 -30.08 13.58
C LEU A 206 -1.62 -31.13 12.60
N ARG A 207 -1.34 -32.34 13.10
CA ARG A 207 -0.81 -33.44 12.27
C ARG A 207 -1.61 -34.73 12.38
N ASP A 208 -2.34 -34.93 13.47
CA ASP A 208 -3.20 -36.10 13.61
C ASP A 208 -4.30 -36.06 12.53
N PRO A 209 -4.46 -37.12 11.71
CA PRO A 209 -5.41 -37.12 10.59
C PRO A 209 -6.85 -36.80 11.00
N ARG A 210 -7.28 -37.14 12.23
CA ARG A 210 -8.63 -36.82 12.73
C ARG A 210 -8.81 -35.32 12.91
N TYR A 211 -7.80 -34.64 13.46
CA TYR A 211 -7.82 -33.19 13.67
C TYR A 211 -7.62 -32.43 12.37
N VAL A 212 -6.76 -32.92 11.48
CA VAL A 212 -6.60 -32.34 10.14
C VAL A 212 -7.92 -32.40 9.36
N ALA A 213 -8.60 -33.55 9.39
CA ALA A 213 -9.89 -33.71 8.70
C ALA A 213 -11.03 -32.88 9.31
N ALA A 214 -10.92 -32.50 10.58
CA ALA A 214 -11.92 -31.75 11.32
C ALA A 214 -11.45 -30.34 11.74
N ALA A 215 -10.41 -29.81 11.10
CA ALA A 215 -9.71 -28.61 11.55
C ALA A 215 -10.63 -27.37 11.61
N ASP A 216 -11.53 -27.21 10.62
CA ASP A 216 -12.53 -26.14 10.60
C ASP A 216 -13.52 -26.25 11.78
N LEU A 217 -14.07 -27.44 12.03
CA LEU A 217 -14.98 -27.66 13.17
C LEU A 217 -14.28 -27.41 14.52
N TRP A 218 -13.03 -27.87 14.62
CA TRP A 218 -12.19 -27.67 15.79
C TRP A 218 -11.89 -26.18 16.04
N ALA A 219 -11.51 -25.44 14.99
CA ALA A 219 -11.23 -24.02 15.05
C ALA A 219 -12.47 -23.21 15.50
N ARG A 220 -13.63 -23.46 14.90
CA ARG A 220 -14.89 -22.75 15.24
C ARG A 220 -15.33 -22.99 16.68
N ASP A 221 -15.18 -24.21 17.20
CA ASP A 221 -15.50 -24.51 18.60
C ASP A 221 -14.52 -23.82 19.56
N ILE A 222 -13.22 -23.74 19.22
CA ILE A 222 -12.24 -22.96 19.98
C ILE A 222 -12.59 -21.48 19.99
N GLU A 223 -12.86 -20.88 18.83
CA GLU A 223 -13.22 -19.46 18.72
C GLU A 223 -14.41 -19.12 19.62
N THR A 224 -15.46 -19.95 19.55
CA THR A 224 -16.68 -19.79 20.36
C THR A 224 -16.35 -19.88 21.85
N ARG A 225 -15.71 -20.97 22.30
CA ARG A 225 -15.42 -21.20 23.73
C ARG A 225 -14.40 -20.21 24.30
N CYS A 226 -13.43 -19.79 23.50
CA CYS A 226 -12.44 -18.82 23.91
C CYS A 226 -13.05 -17.43 24.03
N ARG A 227 -13.93 -17.05 23.10
CA ARG A 227 -14.71 -15.79 23.17
C ARG A 227 -15.57 -15.74 24.43
N ASP A 228 -16.35 -16.79 24.69
CA ASP A 228 -17.20 -16.88 25.90
C ASP A 228 -16.36 -16.80 27.18
N LYS A 229 -15.21 -17.49 27.21
CA LYS A 229 -14.30 -17.48 28.35
C LYS A 229 -13.66 -16.10 28.55
N ALA A 230 -13.26 -15.42 27.48
CA ALA A 230 -12.71 -14.08 27.55
C ALA A 230 -13.74 -13.09 28.12
N LEU A 231 -14.96 -13.07 27.57
CA LEU A 231 -16.06 -12.22 28.08
C LEU A 231 -16.41 -12.50 29.55
N ALA A 232 -16.23 -13.72 30.02
CA ALA A 232 -16.48 -14.09 31.42
C ALA A 232 -15.31 -13.79 32.37
N ARG A 233 -14.12 -13.47 31.87
CA ARG A 233 -12.88 -13.40 32.67
C ARG A 233 -12.15 -12.07 32.55
N THR A 234 -12.48 -11.23 31.59
CA THR A 234 -11.95 -9.88 31.42
C THR A 234 -13.07 -8.85 31.60
N ASP A 235 -12.71 -7.57 31.70
CA ASP A 235 -13.67 -6.46 31.72
C ASP A 235 -14.09 -6.02 30.29
N ALA A 236 -13.72 -6.79 29.27
CA ALA A 236 -13.95 -6.45 27.86
C ALA A 236 -15.39 -6.78 27.42
N GLY A 237 -15.96 -5.90 26.61
CA GLY A 237 -17.20 -6.15 25.89
C GLY A 237 -17.01 -7.00 24.63
N PRO A 238 -18.10 -7.45 23.98
CA PRO A 238 -18.06 -8.23 22.74
C PRO A 238 -17.35 -7.56 21.56
N ASP A 239 -17.32 -6.23 21.54
CA ASP A 239 -16.73 -5.43 20.47
C ASP A 239 -15.28 -4.98 20.78
N ASP A 240 -14.77 -5.29 21.97
CA ASP A 240 -13.43 -4.86 22.40
C ASP A 240 -12.32 -5.79 21.88
N PHE A 241 -12.68 -6.99 21.41
CA PHE A 241 -11.76 -7.95 20.83
C PHE A 241 -12.45 -8.91 19.84
N ASP A 242 -11.65 -9.50 18.97
CA ASP A 242 -12.03 -10.57 18.07
C ASP A 242 -10.98 -11.69 18.09
N ILE A 243 -11.42 -12.92 17.86
CA ILE A 243 -10.58 -14.11 17.78
C ILE A 243 -10.87 -14.79 16.45
N GLU A 244 -9.82 -14.95 15.65
CA GLU A 244 -9.84 -15.64 14.36
C GLU A 244 -8.80 -16.76 14.37
N ILE A 245 -9.14 -17.94 13.85
CA ILE A 245 -8.19 -19.04 13.62
C ILE A 245 -8.11 -19.32 12.13
N ARG A 246 -6.99 -18.92 11.51
CA ARG A 246 -6.72 -19.21 10.09
C ARG A 246 -6.05 -20.57 9.93
N LEU A 247 -6.58 -21.39 9.04
CA LEU A 247 -6.09 -22.74 8.76
C LEU A 247 -5.17 -22.75 7.54
N ILE A 248 -3.86 -22.62 7.78
CA ILE A 248 -2.81 -22.66 6.77
C ILE A 248 -2.67 -24.10 6.25
N GLY A 249 -2.77 -24.27 4.94
CA GLY A 249 -2.84 -25.57 4.29
C GLY A 249 -4.27 -26.04 3.99
N GLN A 250 -5.28 -25.24 4.37
CA GLN A 250 -6.67 -25.44 4.00
C GLN A 250 -7.19 -24.24 3.19
N ASP A 251 -7.50 -23.12 3.85
CA ASP A 251 -8.21 -21.98 3.24
C ASP A 251 -7.75 -20.61 3.76
N ALA A 252 -6.66 -20.51 4.54
CA ALA A 252 -6.21 -19.26 5.18
C ALA A 252 -6.01 -18.04 4.26
N THR A 253 -5.87 -18.19 2.94
CA THR A 253 -5.73 -17.09 1.98
C THR A 253 -7.04 -16.72 1.29
N LEU A 254 -7.80 -17.72 0.83
CA LEU A 254 -8.98 -17.50 0.00
C LEU A 254 -10.29 -17.61 0.79
N GLY A 255 -10.27 -18.16 2.00
CA GLY A 255 -11.46 -18.43 2.81
C GLY A 255 -12.49 -19.21 2.01
N ASP A 256 -13.73 -18.72 2.00
CA ASP A 256 -14.85 -19.32 1.26
C ASP A 256 -14.65 -19.38 -0.28
N LEU A 257 -13.66 -18.66 -0.82
CA LEU A 257 -13.30 -18.72 -2.24
C LEU A 257 -12.37 -19.89 -2.58
N GLU A 258 -11.93 -20.67 -1.59
CA GLU A 258 -11.13 -21.87 -1.83
C GLU A 258 -11.97 -22.97 -2.49
N THR A 259 -11.42 -23.56 -3.55
CA THR A 259 -12.11 -24.60 -4.35
C THR A 259 -11.35 -25.92 -4.38
N ALA A 260 -10.10 -25.95 -3.93
CA ALA A 260 -9.34 -27.17 -3.78
C ALA A 260 -9.93 -28.05 -2.67
N ALA A 261 -9.93 -29.36 -2.90
CA ALA A 261 -10.34 -30.30 -1.86
C ALA A 261 -9.31 -30.30 -0.71
N PRO A 262 -9.76 -30.34 0.55
CA PRO A 262 -8.85 -30.50 1.68
C PRO A 262 -8.01 -31.78 1.54
N GLY A 263 -6.70 -31.68 1.71
CA GLY A 263 -5.78 -32.82 1.51
C GLY A 263 -4.41 -32.67 2.14
N ALA A 264 -4.21 -31.68 3.01
CA ALA A 264 -2.95 -31.49 3.69
C ALA A 264 -2.68 -32.63 4.68
N THR A 265 -1.42 -33.04 4.84
CA THR A 265 -1.01 -33.97 5.91
C THR A 265 -0.84 -33.26 7.25
N GLU A 266 -0.71 -31.94 7.21
CA GLU A 266 -0.44 -31.07 8.34
C GLU A 266 -1.07 -29.70 8.09
N ILE A 267 -1.70 -29.12 9.11
CA ILE A 267 -2.35 -27.80 9.05
C ILE A 267 -1.73 -26.89 10.10
N GLY A 268 -1.42 -25.65 9.73
CA GLY A 268 -1.07 -24.61 10.68
C GLY A 268 -2.32 -23.86 11.14
N ALA A 269 -2.68 -23.95 12.41
CA ALA A 269 -3.74 -23.15 13.02
C ALA A 269 -3.14 -21.85 13.58
N LEU A 270 -3.26 -20.77 12.81
CA LEU A 270 -2.83 -19.44 13.21
C LEU A 270 -3.97 -18.74 13.95
N GLY A 271 -3.91 -18.73 15.28
CA GLY A 271 -4.78 -17.92 16.13
C GLY A 271 -4.35 -16.46 16.09
N ILE A 272 -5.30 -15.58 15.79
CA ILE A 272 -5.13 -14.13 15.72
C ILE A 272 -6.13 -13.53 16.70
N VAL A 273 -5.61 -12.85 17.71
CA VAL A 273 -6.43 -12.05 18.61
C VAL A 273 -6.22 -10.59 18.26
N THR A 274 -7.29 -9.88 17.90
CA THR A 274 -7.27 -8.44 17.67
C THR A 274 -8.08 -7.76 18.77
N ALA A 275 -7.56 -6.72 19.41
CA ALA A 275 -8.26 -6.00 20.48
C ALA A 275 -8.02 -4.49 20.48
N THR A 276 -8.80 -3.74 21.27
CA THR A 276 -8.66 -2.29 21.42
C THR A 276 -7.37 -1.84 22.10
N SER A 277 -6.66 -2.75 22.79
CA SER A 277 -5.35 -2.49 23.40
C SER A 277 -4.44 -3.73 23.35
N GLN A 278 -3.12 -3.50 23.31
CA GLN A 278 -2.14 -4.61 23.34
C GLN A 278 -2.25 -5.49 24.60
N PRO A 279 -2.44 -4.93 25.82
CA PRO A 279 -2.62 -5.75 27.01
C PRO A 279 -3.83 -6.69 26.92
N LEU A 280 -4.96 -6.21 26.38
CA LEU A 280 -6.16 -7.03 26.19
C LEU A 280 -5.93 -8.12 25.13
N ALA A 281 -5.31 -7.80 24.00
CA ALA A 281 -4.95 -8.78 22.97
C ALA A 281 -4.06 -9.90 23.56
N ALA A 282 -3.05 -9.52 24.33
CA ALA A 282 -2.13 -10.47 24.98
C ALA A 282 -2.82 -11.31 26.07
N GLU A 283 -3.76 -10.73 26.82
CA GLU A 283 -4.54 -11.46 27.82
C GLU A 283 -5.46 -12.50 27.18
N VAL A 284 -6.21 -12.12 26.15
CA VAL A 284 -7.10 -13.03 25.42
C VAL A 284 -6.28 -14.11 24.68
N ALA A 285 -5.12 -13.78 24.12
CA ALA A 285 -4.20 -14.75 23.53
C ALA A 285 -3.71 -15.82 24.53
N LYS A 286 -3.43 -15.43 25.77
CA LYS A 286 -3.09 -16.39 26.85
C LYS A 286 -4.27 -17.29 27.22
N LEU A 287 -5.51 -16.81 27.09
CA LEU A 287 -6.71 -17.64 27.26
C LEU A 287 -6.90 -18.61 26.10
N LEU A 288 -6.51 -18.23 24.88
CA LEU A 288 -6.55 -19.04 23.67
C LEU A 288 -5.50 -20.15 23.64
N ASN A 289 -4.30 -19.89 24.17
CA ASN A 289 -3.18 -20.86 24.23
C ASN A 289 -3.60 -22.28 24.66
N PRO A 290 -4.20 -22.50 25.85
CA PRO A 290 -4.55 -23.86 26.29
C PRO A 290 -5.59 -24.54 25.38
N TYR A 291 -6.45 -23.78 24.68
CA TYR A 291 -7.35 -24.36 23.68
C TYR A 291 -6.56 -24.84 22.45
N LEU A 292 -5.70 -23.99 21.89
CA LEU A 292 -4.86 -24.39 20.76
C LEU A 292 -3.89 -25.53 21.09
N LEU A 293 -3.57 -25.75 22.37
CA LEU A 293 -2.67 -26.82 22.82
C LEU A 293 -3.40 -28.14 23.10
N HIS A 294 -4.59 -28.10 23.70
CA HIS A 294 -5.23 -29.28 24.31
C HIS A 294 -6.72 -29.47 23.98
N HIS A 295 -7.31 -28.68 23.08
CA HIS A 295 -8.75 -28.77 22.82
C HIS A 295 -9.15 -30.06 22.07
N PRO A 296 -9.98 -30.93 22.67
CA PRO A 296 -10.42 -32.17 22.03
C PRO A 296 -11.55 -31.92 21.01
N LEU A 297 -11.71 -32.83 20.04
CA LEU A 297 -12.86 -32.86 19.12
C LEU A 297 -14.14 -33.36 19.80
N THR A 298 -14.02 -34.21 20.81
CA THR A 298 -15.16 -34.83 21.52
C THR A 298 -15.00 -34.76 23.03
N VAL A 299 -16.11 -34.83 23.77
CA VAL A 299 -16.10 -34.75 25.25
C VAL A 299 -15.48 -35.99 25.89
N GLU A 300 -15.59 -37.15 25.24
CA GLU A 300 -15.18 -38.45 25.78
C GLU A 300 -13.84 -38.94 25.18
N GLU A 301 -12.86 -38.05 25.00
CA GLU A 301 -11.52 -38.45 24.56
C GLU A 301 -10.38 -37.92 25.44
N GLU A 302 -9.20 -38.53 25.29
CA GLU A 302 -7.97 -38.07 25.92
C GLU A 302 -7.57 -36.70 25.38
N GLN A 303 -7.03 -35.82 26.23
CA GLN A 303 -6.61 -34.49 25.80
C GLN A 303 -5.49 -34.60 24.76
N PRO A 304 -5.68 -34.03 23.55
CA PRO A 304 -4.60 -33.98 22.57
C PRO A 304 -3.48 -33.08 23.06
N THR A 305 -2.32 -33.14 22.41
CA THR A 305 -1.27 -32.13 22.56
C THR A 305 -0.76 -31.75 21.19
N PHE A 306 -0.92 -30.49 20.83
CA PHE A 306 -0.44 -29.94 19.57
C PHE A 306 0.93 -29.27 19.73
N ALA A 307 1.64 -29.11 18.62
CA ALA A 307 2.96 -28.48 18.66
C ALA A 307 2.85 -26.97 18.46
N PHE A 308 3.46 -26.19 19.36
CA PHE A 308 3.80 -24.79 19.10
C PHE A 308 5.23 -24.71 18.57
N PRO A 309 5.49 -24.00 17.45
CA PRO A 309 6.83 -23.84 16.91
C PRO A 309 7.69 -22.87 17.71
N PHE A 310 7.10 -22.06 18.59
CA PHE A 310 7.79 -21.04 19.39
C PHE A 310 7.48 -21.17 20.89
N SER A 311 8.39 -20.64 21.72
CA SER A 311 8.23 -20.52 23.17
C SER A 311 8.82 -19.17 23.62
N PRO A 312 8.02 -18.23 24.17
CA PRO A 312 6.57 -18.33 24.37
C PRO A 312 5.80 -18.50 23.06
N ALA A 313 4.59 -19.07 23.14
CA ALA A 313 3.78 -19.38 21.97
C ALA A 313 3.07 -18.14 21.40
N GLU A 314 2.79 -17.16 22.27
CA GLU A 314 2.20 -15.88 21.96
C GLU A 314 3.26 -14.90 21.43
N ILE A 315 2.93 -14.24 20.32
CA ILE A 315 3.77 -13.20 19.71
C ILE A 315 2.94 -11.93 19.56
N ASP A 316 3.30 -10.89 20.31
CA ASP A 316 2.70 -9.56 20.17
C ASP A 316 3.14 -8.93 18.84
N ARG A 317 2.17 -8.61 17.99
CA ARG A 317 2.42 -7.89 16.73
C ARG A 317 2.43 -6.37 16.91
N GLY A 318 1.84 -5.87 17.99
CA GLY A 318 1.65 -4.44 18.19
C GLY A 318 0.39 -3.92 17.50
N ALA A 319 0.37 -2.61 17.27
CA ALA A 319 -0.72 -1.94 16.57
C ALA A 319 -0.85 -2.45 15.12
N VAL A 320 -2.09 -2.70 14.72
CA VAL A 320 -2.47 -2.88 13.32
C VAL A 320 -3.10 -1.61 12.78
N TYR A 321 -2.87 -1.35 11.50
CA TYR A 321 -3.28 -0.11 10.85
C TYR A 321 -4.19 -0.41 9.68
N GLU A 322 -5.15 0.49 9.44
CA GLU A 322 -5.95 0.50 8.23
C GLU A 322 -5.77 1.81 7.48
N PHE A 323 -5.80 1.74 6.15
CA PHE A 323 -5.89 2.92 5.30
C PHE A 323 -7.30 3.49 5.39
N CYS A 324 -7.41 4.77 5.74
CA CYS A 324 -8.69 5.43 5.97
C CYS A 324 -8.92 6.65 5.06
N LEU A 325 -7.90 7.11 4.32
CA LEU A 325 -8.04 8.19 3.34
C LEU A 325 -7.65 7.70 1.94
N ASN A 326 -8.60 7.80 1.02
CA ASN A 326 -8.38 7.79 -0.43
C ASN A 326 -9.09 8.99 -1.04
N HIS A 327 -8.63 10.19 -0.69
CA HIS A 327 -9.30 11.44 -1.02
C HIS A 327 -8.34 12.37 -1.75
N VAL A 328 -8.84 13.46 -2.33
CA VAL A 328 -8.02 14.58 -2.79
C VAL A 328 -8.31 15.82 -1.97
N LEU A 329 -7.29 16.65 -1.81
CA LEU A 329 -7.33 17.97 -1.20
C LEU A 329 -7.12 19.04 -2.27
N ALA A 330 -8.07 19.95 -2.41
CA ALA A 330 -7.92 21.14 -3.24
C ALA A 330 -7.01 22.18 -2.57
N LEU A 331 -6.01 22.68 -3.29
CA LEU A 331 -5.05 23.70 -2.86
C LEU A 331 -5.18 24.96 -3.71
N ASP A 332 -4.82 26.11 -3.14
CA ASP A 332 -4.80 27.39 -3.87
C ASP A 332 -3.41 27.61 -4.50
N ASP A 333 -2.35 27.21 -3.80
CA ASP A 333 -0.98 27.09 -4.28
C ASP A 333 -0.48 25.64 -4.14
N PRO A 334 0.25 25.07 -5.13
CA PRO A 334 0.79 23.71 -5.04
C PRO A 334 1.59 23.44 -3.76
N MET A 335 2.27 24.44 -3.19
CA MET A 335 3.05 24.29 -1.96
C MET A 335 2.24 24.44 -0.67
N ASP A 336 0.94 24.76 -0.72
CA ASP A 336 0.13 25.00 0.50
C ASP A 336 0.11 23.80 1.46
N ALA A 337 0.30 22.58 0.95
CA ALA A 337 0.37 21.36 1.74
C ALA A 337 1.78 20.89 2.08
N PHE A 338 2.82 21.62 1.70
CA PHE A 338 4.19 21.12 1.78
C PHE A 338 5.11 22.16 2.41
N THR A 339 6.14 21.67 3.09
CA THR A 339 7.21 22.54 3.61
C THR A 339 8.56 22.06 3.11
N LEU A 340 9.47 23.02 2.93
CA LEU A 340 10.80 22.77 2.39
C LEU A 340 11.85 23.19 3.40
N GLU A 341 12.76 22.29 3.73
CA GLU A 341 13.93 22.55 4.58
C GLU A 341 15.19 22.36 3.76
N VAL A 342 16.15 23.28 3.85
CA VAL A 342 17.42 23.20 3.10
C VAL A 342 18.57 23.19 4.08
N MET A 343 19.52 22.28 3.87
CA MET A 343 20.73 22.16 4.67
C MET A 343 21.93 21.82 3.79
N ASP A 344 23.13 22.21 4.22
CA ASP A 344 24.39 21.79 3.60
C ASP A 344 25.01 20.65 4.42
N ALA A 345 25.38 19.55 3.75
CA ALA A 345 26.03 18.37 4.32
C ALA A 345 27.49 18.20 3.84
#